data_AF-A0A6N6ZFE7-F1
#
_entry.id   AF-A0A6N6ZFE7-F1
#
_cell.length_a   1.000
_cell.length_b   1.000
_cell.length_c   1.000
_cell.angle_alpha   90.00
_cell.angle_beta   90.00
_cell.angle_gamma   90.00
#
_symmetry.space_group_name_H-M   'P 1'
#
loop_
_entity.id
_entity.type
_entity.pdbx_description
1 polymer ?
#
loop_
_entity_poly.entity_id
_entity_poly.type
_entity_poly.pdbx_seq_one_letter_code
_entity_poly.pdbx_strand_id
1 'polypeptide(L)'
;MRDLWQTRPKLRILYIGTGPYATLLMPLLVMGGTSALERVDLVEVNPSSARMLQTCLDLLELDQRRIHLYAADFMSWETPHRYDLIICEVMAAALVREPQMAVVKKARGLLSPGGVLIPERISLFWGLSNQNREPRWPSGMSRVPPARYQWTHLGDLSAAETPPTTVELEVKRAHCEGQELTLFTEVQVYGEEVLQDAESMIVNTVCVFSDFRAYPCRLRLHYVEGPRPGWTAEPIRSGEGNCLRGK
;
A
#
# COMPACT_ATOMS: atom_id res chain seq x y z
N MET A 1 19.92 -3.38 -5.33
CA MET A 1 20.46 -2.39 -4.37
C MET A 1 21.94 -2.08 -4.57
N ARG A 2 22.85 -3.05 -4.77
CA ARG A 2 24.31 -2.78 -4.90
C ARG A 2 24.68 -1.68 -5.93
N ASP A 3 23.92 -1.55 -7.01
CA ASP A 3 24.23 -0.57 -8.08
C ASP A 3 23.91 0.90 -7.67
N LEU A 4 22.94 1.11 -6.77
CA LEU A 4 22.66 2.45 -6.21
C LEU A 4 23.81 2.94 -5.33
N TRP A 5 24.58 2.02 -4.74
CA TRP A 5 25.61 2.30 -3.74
C TRP A 5 26.96 2.65 -4.39
N GLN A 6 27.18 2.26 -5.65
CA GLN A 6 28.43 2.52 -6.35
C GLN A 6 28.51 3.90 -7.00
N THR A 7 27.37 4.58 -7.21
CA THR A 7 27.32 5.86 -7.93
C THR A 7 27.07 7.09 -7.04
N ARG A 8 26.71 6.89 -5.76
CA ARG A 8 26.48 7.98 -4.80
C ARG A 8 27.42 7.87 -3.60
N PRO A 9 28.25 8.89 -3.32
CA PRO A 9 29.24 8.82 -2.24
C PRO A 9 28.61 8.77 -0.83
N LYS A 10 27.38 9.28 -0.67
CA LYS A 10 26.56 9.18 0.56
C LYS A 10 25.07 9.18 0.21
N LEU A 11 24.26 8.47 1.00
CA LEU A 11 22.83 8.26 0.76
C LEU A 11 21.94 9.12 1.65
N ARG A 12 20.83 9.62 1.10
CA ARG A 12 19.74 10.23 1.85
C ARG A 12 18.54 9.28 1.92
N ILE A 13 18.09 8.97 3.14
CA ILE A 13 16.96 8.07 3.40
C ILE A 13 15.82 8.85 4.05
N LEU A 14 14.59 8.63 3.58
CA LEU A 14 13.37 9.05 4.25
C LEU A 14 12.56 7.79 4.61
N TYR A 15 12.13 7.69 5.86
CA TYR A 15 11.26 6.62 6.33
C TYR A 15 9.97 7.24 6.88
N ILE A 16 8.86 6.95 6.21
CA ILE A 16 7.53 7.47 6.50
C ILE A 16 6.72 6.37 7.20
N GLY A 17 6.13 6.70 8.35
CA GLY A 17 5.34 5.75 9.15
C GLY A 17 6.22 4.72 9.83
N THR A 18 7.23 5.16 10.58
CA THR A 18 8.29 4.27 11.10
C THR A 18 7.82 3.28 12.16
N GLY A 19 6.64 3.51 12.74
CA GLY A 19 6.22 2.82 13.94
C GLY A 19 7.16 3.12 15.12
N PRO A 20 7.02 2.37 16.22
CA PRO A 20 7.78 2.61 17.45
C PRO A 20 9.27 2.26 17.35
N TYR A 21 9.70 1.53 16.32
CA TYR A 21 11.04 0.93 16.26
C TYR A 21 11.79 1.15 14.94
N ALA A 22 11.14 1.72 13.91
CA ALA A 22 11.71 1.82 12.56
C ALA A 22 12.30 0.49 12.08
N THR A 23 11.55 -0.61 12.27
CA THR A 23 12.04 -1.99 12.21
C THR A 23 12.72 -2.34 10.88
N LEU A 24 12.30 -1.71 9.77
CA LEU A 24 12.90 -1.96 8.45
C LEU A 24 14.29 -1.35 8.28
N LEU A 25 14.64 -0.33 9.08
CA LEU A 25 15.89 0.41 8.94
C LEU A 25 16.81 0.24 10.16
N MET A 26 16.26 0.18 11.37
CA MET A 26 17.03 0.17 12.61
C MET A 26 18.11 -0.93 12.66
N PRO A 27 17.82 -2.21 12.33
CA PRO A 27 18.85 -3.25 12.35
C PRO A 27 20.00 -2.97 11.38
N LEU A 28 19.71 -2.36 10.23
CA LEU A 28 20.71 -2.01 9.23
C LEU A 28 21.61 -0.88 9.71
N LEU A 29 21.06 0.11 10.42
CA LEU A 29 21.84 1.19 11.02
C LEU A 29 22.79 0.69 12.11
N VAL A 30 22.31 -0.23 12.96
CA VAL A 30 23.11 -0.81 14.05
C VAL A 30 24.22 -1.70 13.51
N MET A 31 23.93 -2.56 12.53
CA MET A 31 24.93 -3.49 11.98
C MET A 31 25.90 -2.84 10.98
N GLY A 32 25.39 -1.94 10.14
CA GLY A 32 26.14 -1.32 9.04
C GLY A 32 26.78 0.02 9.39
N GLY A 33 26.39 0.63 10.52
CA GLY A 33 26.77 1.98 10.89
C GLY A 33 26.18 3.05 9.95
N THR A 34 26.62 4.29 10.13
CA THR A 34 26.06 5.47 9.44
C THR A 34 27.02 6.14 8.47
N SER A 35 28.20 5.56 8.22
CA SER A 35 29.27 6.18 7.41
C SER A 35 28.87 6.43 5.95
N ALA A 36 28.06 5.55 5.39
CA ALA A 36 27.50 5.65 4.04
C ALA A 36 26.29 6.60 3.93
N LEU A 37 25.80 7.12 5.06
CA LEU A 37 24.58 7.93 5.10
C LEU A 37 24.96 9.41 5.15
N GLU A 38 24.36 10.21 4.29
CA GLU A 38 24.38 11.66 4.44
C GLU A 38 23.36 12.08 5.49
N ARG A 39 22.13 11.56 5.37
CA ARG A 39 20.97 11.94 6.17
C ARG A 39 19.92 10.81 6.21
N VAL A 40 19.28 10.65 7.35
CA VAL A 40 18.11 9.79 7.55
C VAL A 40 17.03 10.62 8.24
N ASP A 41 15.89 10.77 7.58
CA ASP A 41 14.70 11.40 8.16
C ASP A 41 13.66 10.33 8.48
N LEU A 42 13.26 10.26 9.75
CA LEU A 42 12.24 9.36 10.28
C LEU A 42 11.00 10.21 10.58
N VAL A 43 9.88 9.94 9.91
CA VAL A 43 8.63 10.70 10.09
C VAL A 43 7.56 9.78 10.64
N GLU A 44 7.10 10.08 11.85
CA GLU A 44 6.10 9.30 12.57
C GLU A 44 4.99 10.20 13.10
N VAL A 45 3.74 9.89 12.73
CA VAL A 45 2.58 10.70 13.09
C VAL A 45 2.11 10.44 14.53
N ASN A 46 2.32 9.23 15.05
CA ASN A 46 1.93 8.83 16.39
C ASN A 46 2.98 9.30 17.43
N PRO A 47 2.65 10.23 18.34
CA PRO A 47 3.61 10.76 19.30
C PRO A 47 4.15 9.71 20.28
N SER A 48 3.37 8.67 20.59
CA SER A 48 3.81 7.57 21.45
C SER A 48 4.85 6.73 20.73
N SER A 49 4.60 6.36 19.48
CA SER A 49 5.56 5.64 18.64
C SER A 49 6.85 6.44 18.47
N ALA A 50 6.75 7.73 18.17
CA ALA A 50 7.92 8.61 18.05
C ALA A 50 8.75 8.66 19.35
N ARG A 51 8.10 8.74 20.52
CA ARG A 51 8.84 8.71 21.80
C ARG A 51 9.58 7.40 22.04
N MET A 52 8.96 6.27 21.69
CA MET A 52 9.59 4.96 21.78
C MET A 52 10.79 4.87 20.84
N LEU A 53 10.63 5.36 19.60
CA LEU A 53 11.69 5.39 18.61
C LEU A 53 12.86 6.27 19.08
N GLN A 54 12.59 7.45 19.63
CA GLN A 54 13.64 8.30 20.21
C GLN A 54 14.42 7.56 21.30
N THR A 55 13.71 6.83 22.18
CA THR A 55 14.35 6.02 23.22
C THR A 55 15.27 4.95 22.62
N CYS A 56 14.84 4.29 21.53
CA CYS A 56 15.68 3.33 20.82
C CYS A 56 16.93 3.99 20.20
N LEU A 57 16.78 5.16 19.56
CA LEU A 57 17.91 5.90 18.97
C LEU A 57 18.95 6.28 20.04
N ASP A 58 18.49 6.72 21.21
CA ASP A 58 19.35 7.13 22.32
C ASP A 58 20.09 5.94 22.93
N LEU A 59 19.38 4.83 23.19
CA LEU A 59 19.97 3.61 23.78
C LEU A 59 20.99 2.92 22.85
N LEU A 60 20.81 3.05 21.54
CA LEU A 60 21.70 2.49 20.52
C LEU A 60 22.84 3.43 20.14
N GLU A 61 22.89 4.63 20.74
CA GLU A 61 23.92 5.66 20.51
C GLU A 61 24.13 5.98 19.01
N LEU A 62 23.05 5.97 18.23
CA LEU A 62 23.13 6.22 16.79
C LEU A 62 23.49 7.69 16.50
N ASP A 63 24.19 7.94 15.38
CA ASP A 63 24.69 9.26 15.00
C ASP A 63 23.55 10.28 14.77
N GLN A 64 23.21 11.02 15.83
CA GLN A 64 22.16 12.04 15.84
C GLN A 64 22.46 13.22 14.90
N ARG A 65 23.68 13.33 14.35
CA ARG A 65 24.00 14.34 13.32
C ARG A 65 23.47 13.94 11.94
N ARG A 66 23.17 12.65 11.75
CA ARG A 66 22.67 12.09 10.49
C ARG A 66 21.23 11.62 10.59
N ILE A 67 20.80 11.16 11.76
CA ILE A 67 19.47 10.58 11.97
C ILE A 67 18.59 11.60 12.68
N HIS A 68 17.48 11.95 12.05
CA HIS A 68 16.53 12.95 12.53
C HIS A 68 15.14 12.36 12.62
N LEU A 69 14.54 12.46 13.81
CA LEU A 69 13.18 12.02 14.06
C LEU A 69 12.23 13.21 14.10
N TYR A 70 11.12 13.09 13.36
CA TYR A 70 10.04 14.06 13.29
C TYR A 70 8.73 13.41 13.75
N ALA A 71 8.24 13.85 14.91
CA ALA A 71 6.89 13.51 15.36
C ALA A 71 5.87 14.42 14.64
N ALA A 72 5.50 14.05 13.42
CA ALA A 72 4.70 14.89 12.52
C ALA A 72 3.86 14.06 11.54
N ASP A 73 2.75 14.63 11.09
CA ASP A 73 2.01 14.12 9.92
C ASP A 73 2.82 14.42 8.65
N PHE A 74 3.21 13.36 7.93
CA PHE A 74 3.95 13.45 6.68
C PHE A 74 3.27 14.35 5.63
N MET A 75 1.94 14.36 5.59
CA MET A 75 1.20 15.19 4.64
C MET A 75 1.41 16.68 4.89
N SER A 76 1.68 17.08 6.14
CA SER A 76 1.99 18.45 6.55
C SER A 76 3.49 18.74 6.73
N TRP A 77 4.31 17.68 6.81
CA TRP A 77 5.75 17.80 7.02
C TRP A 77 6.46 18.20 5.73
N GLU A 78 7.30 19.22 5.81
CA GLU A 78 8.02 19.78 4.67
C GLU A 78 9.53 19.62 4.85
N THR A 79 10.22 19.45 3.72
CA THR A 79 11.67 19.26 3.67
C THR A 79 12.23 19.86 2.38
N PRO A 80 13.38 20.54 2.43
CA PRO A 80 14.06 21.00 1.22
C PRO A 80 14.84 19.87 0.52
N HIS A 81 14.90 18.68 1.11
CA HIS A 81 15.75 17.59 0.66
C HIS A 81 15.04 16.67 -0.34
N ARG A 82 15.86 16.08 -1.24
CA ARG A 82 15.50 14.89 -2.01
C ARG A 82 16.21 13.67 -1.44
N TYR A 83 15.59 12.50 -1.61
CA TYR A 83 16.02 11.25 -1.02
C TYR A 83 16.34 10.20 -2.08
N ASP A 84 17.39 9.42 -1.83
CA ASP A 84 17.82 8.33 -2.69
C ASP A 84 17.04 7.05 -2.40
N LEU A 85 16.56 6.91 -1.17
CA LEU A 85 15.68 5.85 -0.73
C LEU A 85 14.55 6.44 0.10
N ILE A 86 13.32 6.12 -0.27
CA ILE A 86 12.13 6.39 0.55
C ILE A 86 11.51 5.05 0.94
N ILE A 87 11.34 4.82 2.25
CA ILE A 87 10.62 3.68 2.82
C ILE A 87 9.27 4.19 3.29
N CYS A 88 8.19 3.62 2.79
CA CYS A 88 6.82 4.00 3.11
C CYS A 88 6.10 2.80 3.76
N GLU A 89 5.97 2.81 5.08
CA GLU A 89 5.25 1.78 5.85
C GLU A 89 3.85 2.27 6.27
N VAL A 90 3.27 3.19 5.50
CA VAL A 90 1.84 3.52 5.55
C VAL A 90 1.14 2.55 4.61
N MET A 91 0.66 1.41 5.12
CA MET A 91 0.21 0.28 4.30
C MET A 91 -1.03 -0.39 4.83
N ALA A 92 -2.01 -0.59 3.94
CA ALA A 92 -3.16 -1.41 4.22
C ALA A 92 -3.68 -2.04 2.93
N ALA A 93 -4.25 -3.25 3.06
CA ALA A 93 -4.71 -4.00 1.90
C ALA A 93 -5.74 -3.23 1.09
N ALA A 94 -5.64 -3.34 -0.23
CA ALA A 94 -6.45 -2.60 -1.18
C ALA A 94 -6.45 -1.07 -0.97
N LEU A 95 -5.38 -0.51 -0.39
CA LEU A 95 -5.25 0.93 -0.07
C LEU A 95 -6.37 1.47 0.85
N VAL A 96 -7.01 0.62 1.65
CA VAL A 96 -8.09 1.06 2.58
C VAL A 96 -7.50 1.58 3.89
N ARG A 97 -8.26 2.39 4.64
CA ARG A 97 -7.96 2.86 6.01
C ARG A 97 -6.76 3.81 6.15
N GLU A 98 -5.69 3.63 5.39
CA GLU A 98 -4.48 4.45 5.47
C GLU A 98 -4.29 5.32 4.22
N PRO A 99 -3.78 6.56 4.34
CA PRO A 99 -3.65 7.52 3.24
C PRO A 99 -2.49 7.20 2.28
N GLN A 100 -2.23 5.91 2.03
CA GLN A 100 -1.09 5.42 1.27
C GLN A 100 -0.99 6.04 -0.14
N MET A 101 -2.12 6.19 -0.84
CA MET A 101 -2.12 6.84 -2.16
C MET A 101 -1.63 8.29 -2.10
N ALA A 102 -2.09 9.07 -1.12
CA ALA A 102 -1.68 10.47 -0.95
C ALA A 102 -0.22 10.59 -0.48
N VAL A 103 0.19 9.73 0.44
CA VAL A 103 1.56 9.64 0.95
C VAL A 103 2.53 9.32 -0.17
N VAL A 104 2.26 8.29 -0.99
CA VAL A 104 3.12 7.93 -2.12
C VAL A 104 3.16 9.04 -3.16
N LYS A 105 2.03 9.67 -3.49
CA LYS A 105 2.00 10.84 -4.40
C LYS A 105 2.93 11.96 -3.93
N LYS A 106 2.90 12.32 -2.64
CA LYS A 106 3.81 13.32 -2.06
C LYS A 106 5.27 12.84 -2.06
N ALA A 107 5.51 11.60 -1.62
CA ALA A 107 6.84 11.01 -1.53
C ALA A 107 7.57 10.96 -2.89
N ARG A 108 6.85 10.68 -3.99
CA ARG A 108 7.42 10.74 -5.36
C ARG A 108 8.10 12.07 -5.66
N GLY A 109 7.49 13.17 -5.23
CA GLY A 109 8.03 14.51 -5.41
C GLY A 109 9.34 14.76 -4.65
N LEU A 110 9.67 13.90 -3.69
CA LEU A 110 10.88 13.96 -2.87
C LEU A 110 11.97 12.97 -3.33
N LEU A 111 11.72 12.12 -4.33
CA LEU A 111 12.74 11.22 -4.84
C LEU A 111 13.83 11.99 -5.61
N SER A 112 15.09 11.65 -5.36
CA SER A 112 16.21 12.01 -6.23
C SER A 112 16.07 11.28 -7.58
N PRO A 113 16.66 11.78 -8.68
CA PRO A 113 16.72 11.04 -9.95
C PRO A 113 17.30 9.64 -9.73
N GLY A 114 16.61 8.58 -10.17
CA GLY A 114 17.03 7.19 -9.92
C GLY A 114 16.95 6.75 -8.45
N GLY A 115 16.28 7.51 -7.59
CA GLY A 115 15.97 7.07 -6.22
C GLY A 115 14.93 5.96 -6.22
N VAL A 116 14.88 5.21 -5.11
CA VAL A 116 13.99 4.06 -4.93
C VAL A 116 12.91 4.37 -3.89
N LEU A 117 11.69 3.93 -4.19
CA LEU A 117 10.60 3.85 -3.24
C LEU A 117 10.42 2.39 -2.81
N ILE A 118 10.26 2.15 -1.51
CA ILE A 118 9.92 0.85 -0.93
C ILE A 118 8.56 0.97 -0.24
N PRO A 119 7.56 0.13 -0.57
CA PRO A 119 7.59 -0.87 -1.64
C PRO A 119 7.72 -0.23 -3.04
N GLU A 120 8.30 -0.97 -3.98
CA GLU A 120 8.46 -0.50 -5.37
C GLU A 120 7.12 -0.35 -6.09
N ARG A 121 6.20 -1.30 -5.83
CA ARG A 121 4.89 -1.32 -6.46
C ARG A 121 3.85 -2.01 -5.59
N ILE A 122 2.65 -1.43 -5.56
CA ILE A 122 1.45 -2.06 -5.01
C ILE A 122 0.47 -2.20 -6.16
N SER A 123 0.17 -3.44 -6.51
CA SER A 123 -0.71 -3.77 -7.63
C SER A 123 -2.09 -4.13 -7.11
N LEU A 124 -3.11 -3.48 -7.67
CA LEU A 124 -4.50 -3.72 -7.31
C LEU A 124 -5.19 -4.55 -8.39
N PHE A 125 -5.96 -5.53 -7.94
CA PHE A 125 -6.82 -6.33 -8.81
C PHE A 125 -8.23 -6.35 -8.24
N TRP A 126 -9.20 -6.56 -9.12
CA TRP A 126 -10.54 -6.93 -8.71
C TRP A 126 -10.90 -8.31 -9.26
N GLY A 127 -11.84 -8.95 -8.59
CA GLY A 127 -12.46 -10.18 -9.06
C GLY A 127 -13.70 -10.51 -8.24
N LEU A 128 -14.41 -11.55 -8.65
CA LEU A 128 -15.50 -12.14 -7.88
C LEU A 128 -14.97 -13.37 -7.16
N SER A 129 -15.15 -13.39 -5.85
CA SER A 129 -14.71 -14.50 -5.03
C SER A 129 -15.59 -14.65 -3.79
N ASN A 130 -15.63 -15.86 -3.24
CA ASN A 130 -16.29 -16.14 -1.97
C ASN A 130 -15.36 -15.75 -0.82
N GLN A 131 -15.63 -14.59 -0.23
CA GLN A 131 -14.81 -13.96 0.80
C GLN A 131 -14.63 -14.82 2.06
N ASN A 132 -15.60 -15.67 2.38
CA ASN A 132 -15.51 -16.57 3.54
C ASN A 132 -14.53 -17.74 3.31
N ARG A 133 -14.21 -18.01 2.04
CA ARG A 133 -13.30 -19.09 1.63
C ARG A 133 -11.91 -18.59 1.26
N GLU A 134 -11.72 -17.30 0.98
CA GLU A 134 -10.39 -16.72 0.75
C GLU A 134 -9.45 -17.00 1.94
N PRO A 135 -8.16 -17.29 1.68
CA PRO A 135 -7.15 -17.36 2.71
C PRO A 135 -6.95 -15.95 3.29
N ARG A 136 -6.63 -15.90 4.58
CA ARG A 136 -6.36 -14.64 5.29
C ARG A 136 -5.26 -14.85 6.30
N TRP A 137 -4.27 -13.97 6.32
CA TRP A 137 -3.30 -13.93 7.40
C TRP A 137 -3.99 -13.51 8.72
N PRO A 138 -3.64 -14.10 9.88
CA PRO A 138 -2.69 -15.22 10.07
C PRO A 138 -3.34 -16.61 9.96
N SER A 139 -4.67 -16.68 9.94
CA SER A 139 -5.42 -17.93 10.25
C SER A 139 -5.68 -18.84 9.03
N GLY A 140 -5.30 -18.43 7.83
CA GLY A 140 -5.76 -19.03 6.58
C GLY A 140 -4.68 -19.31 5.54
N MET A 141 -3.39 -19.20 5.87
CA MET A 141 -2.29 -19.42 4.92
C MET A 141 -2.33 -20.80 4.23
N SER A 142 -2.81 -21.83 4.92
CA SER A 142 -2.91 -23.19 4.37
C SER A 142 -4.20 -23.44 3.57
N ARG A 143 -5.09 -22.46 3.46
CA ARG A 143 -6.34 -22.63 2.70
C ARG A 143 -6.03 -22.48 1.21
N VAL A 144 -6.56 -23.40 0.42
CA VAL A 144 -6.57 -23.26 -1.04
C VAL A 144 -7.53 -22.11 -1.39
N PRO A 145 -7.10 -21.11 -2.17
CA PRO A 145 -7.98 -20.04 -2.63
C PRO A 145 -9.22 -20.60 -3.34
N PRO A 146 -10.40 -20.00 -3.15
CA PRO A 146 -11.59 -20.36 -3.92
C PRO A 146 -11.40 -20.05 -5.41
N ALA A 147 -12.35 -20.48 -6.24
CA ALA A 147 -12.41 -20.01 -7.62
C ALA A 147 -12.59 -18.49 -7.65
N ARG A 148 -11.76 -17.81 -8.43
CA ARG A 148 -11.80 -16.36 -8.62
C ARG A 148 -12.19 -16.07 -10.07
N TYR A 149 -13.23 -15.28 -10.24
CA TYR A 149 -13.74 -14.94 -11.57
C TYR A 149 -13.41 -13.49 -11.91
N GLN A 150 -13.16 -13.23 -13.19
CA GLN A 150 -12.89 -11.88 -13.70
C GLN A 150 -11.72 -11.19 -12.98
N TRP A 151 -10.72 -11.96 -12.57
CA TRP A 151 -9.47 -11.44 -12.01
C TRP A 151 -8.83 -10.47 -13.00
N THR A 152 -8.85 -9.18 -12.68
CA THR A 152 -8.47 -8.10 -13.60
C THR A 152 -7.66 -7.06 -12.86
N HIS A 153 -6.55 -6.64 -13.47
CA HIS A 153 -5.70 -5.56 -12.95
C HIS A 153 -6.43 -4.23 -13.01
N LEU A 154 -6.45 -3.51 -11.89
CA LEU A 154 -7.02 -2.16 -11.77
C LEU A 154 -5.95 -1.09 -12.02
N GLY A 155 -4.71 -1.34 -11.59
CA GLY A 155 -3.62 -0.40 -11.71
C GLY A 155 -2.63 -0.50 -10.55
N ASP A 156 -1.56 0.26 -10.68
CA ASP A 156 -0.40 0.20 -9.79
C ASP A 156 -0.18 1.52 -9.05
N LEU A 157 0.22 1.42 -7.79
CA LEU A 157 0.76 2.51 -7.00
C LEU A 157 2.27 2.30 -6.84
N SER A 158 3.08 3.10 -7.52
CA SER A 158 4.55 2.95 -7.55
C SER A 158 5.27 4.29 -7.35
N ALA A 159 6.51 4.46 -7.80
CA ALA A 159 7.14 5.78 -7.93
C ALA A 159 6.69 6.53 -9.20
N ALA A 160 6.06 5.85 -10.17
CA ALA A 160 5.71 6.41 -11.48
C ALA A 160 4.19 6.49 -11.70
N GLU A 161 3.40 5.61 -11.09
CA GLU A 161 2.01 5.37 -11.49
C GLU A 161 1.07 5.45 -10.32
N THR A 162 -0.11 6.01 -10.52
CA THR A 162 -1.20 6.00 -9.53
C THR A 162 -2.36 5.21 -10.13
N PRO A 163 -2.99 4.30 -9.38
CA PRO A 163 -4.15 3.57 -9.90
C PRO A 163 -5.32 4.55 -10.13
N PRO A 164 -6.26 4.19 -11.04
CA PRO A 164 -7.44 5.00 -11.26
C PRO A 164 -8.28 5.12 -9.98
N THR A 165 -8.82 6.30 -9.73
CA THR A 165 -9.71 6.54 -8.58
C THR A 165 -11.17 6.22 -8.88
N THR A 166 -11.54 6.02 -10.14
CA THR A 166 -12.88 5.60 -10.55
C THR A 166 -12.78 4.64 -11.72
N VAL A 167 -13.46 3.50 -11.62
CA VAL A 167 -13.48 2.46 -12.66
C VAL A 167 -14.92 1.93 -12.80
N GLU A 168 -15.40 1.80 -14.03
CA GLU A 168 -16.65 1.09 -14.29
C GLU A 168 -16.34 -0.38 -14.62
N LEU A 169 -16.99 -1.29 -13.89
CA LEU A 169 -16.79 -2.73 -13.96
C LEU A 169 -18.01 -3.38 -14.61
N GLU A 170 -17.78 -4.26 -15.58
CA GLU A 170 -18.82 -5.13 -16.11
C GLU A 170 -18.71 -6.53 -15.49
N VAL A 171 -19.73 -6.92 -14.74
CA VAL A 171 -19.78 -8.15 -13.96
C VAL A 171 -20.67 -9.16 -14.67
N LYS A 172 -20.12 -10.34 -14.97
CA LYS A 172 -20.84 -11.43 -15.63
C LYS A 172 -21.74 -12.12 -14.61
N ARG A 173 -23.06 -12.04 -14.84
CA ARG A 173 -24.09 -12.61 -13.94
C ARG A 173 -23.87 -14.08 -13.58
N ALA A 174 -23.35 -14.88 -14.52
CA ALA A 174 -23.05 -16.29 -14.32
C ALA A 174 -22.04 -16.57 -13.20
N HIS A 175 -21.25 -15.56 -12.79
CA HIS A 175 -20.24 -15.67 -11.75
C HIS A 175 -20.67 -14.98 -10.44
N CYS A 176 -21.87 -14.42 -10.35
CA CYS A 176 -22.27 -13.63 -9.18
C CYS A 176 -22.80 -14.47 -8.02
N GLU A 177 -23.32 -15.67 -8.28
CA GLU A 177 -23.95 -16.47 -7.23
C GLU A 177 -22.94 -16.94 -6.18
N GLY A 178 -23.16 -16.53 -4.93
CA GLY A 178 -22.30 -16.86 -3.79
C GLY A 178 -20.90 -16.22 -3.85
N GLN A 179 -20.70 -15.20 -4.68
CA GLN A 179 -19.47 -14.43 -4.79
C GLN A 179 -19.67 -12.97 -4.38
N GLU A 180 -18.59 -12.33 -3.96
CA GLU A 180 -18.50 -10.90 -3.66
C GLU A 180 -17.47 -10.22 -4.57
N LEU A 181 -17.71 -8.94 -4.91
CA LEU A 181 -16.68 -8.09 -5.51
C LEU A 181 -15.57 -7.90 -4.50
N THR A 182 -14.41 -8.41 -4.85
CA THR A 182 -13.24 -8.49 -4.01
C THR A 182 -12.11 -7.72 -4.66
N LEU A 183 -11.41 -6.93 -3.85
CA LEU A 183 -10.11 -6.36 -4.20
C LEU A 183 -8.99 -7.22 -3.64
N PHE A 184 -7.97 -7.38 -4.46
CA PHE A 184 -6.75 -8.11 -4.16
C PHE A 184 -5.57 -7.17 -4.26
N THR A 185 -4.49 -7.49 -3.55
CA THR A 185 -3.33 -6.62 -3.44
C THR A 185 -2.08 -7.47 -3.47
N GLU A 186 -1.20 -7.15 -4.40
CA GLU A 186 0.17 -7.66 -4.42
C GLU A 186 1.11 -6.51 -4.09
N VAL A 187 2.13 -6.77 -3.28
CA VAL A 187 3.13 -5.77 -2.90
C VAL A 187 4.49 -6.26 -3.37
N GLN A 188 5.03 -5.65 -4.42
CA GLN A 188 6.43 -5.80 -4.79
C GLN A 188 7.27 -4.95 -3.84
N VAL A 189 7.99 -5.60 -2.93
CA VAL A 189 8.83 -4.93 -1.94
C VAL A 189 10.04 -4.33 -2.64
N TYR A 190 10.86 -5.16 -3.28
CA TYR A 190 12.02 -4.74 -4.06
C TYR A 190 12.52 -5.87 -4.97
N GLY A 191 12.72 -5.58 -6.27
CA GLY A 191 13.21 -6.57 -7.23
C GLY A 191 12.24 -7.75 -7.36
N GLU A 192 12.70 -8.96 -7.07
CA GLU A 192 11.89 -10.19 -7.17
C GLU A 192 11.07 -10.48 -5.90
N GLU A 193 11.28 -9.73 -4.83
CA GLU A 193 10.57 -9.93 -3.56
C GLU A 193 9.15 -9.37 -3.64
N VAL A 194 8.16 -10.25 -3.57
CA VAL A 194 6.73 -9.92 -3.70
C VAL A 194 5.95 -10.59 -2.58
N LEU A 195 5.15 -9.80 -1.87
CA LEU A 195 4.12 -10.32 -0.97
C LEU A 195 2.85 -10.60 -1.77
N GLN A 196 2.42 -11.85 -1.70
CA GLN A 196 1.24 -12.40 -2.34
C GLN A 196 0.11 -12.63 -1.33
N ASP A 197 -1.04 -13.08 -1.83
CA ASP A 197 -2.25 -13.24 -1.02
C ASP A 197 -2.02 -13.99 0.30
N ALA A 198 -2.55 -13.41 1.38
CA ALA A 198 -2.53 -13.99 2.72
C ALA A 198 -1.13 -14.29 3.31
N GLU A 199 -0.05 -13.77 2.73
CA GLU A 199 1.29 -13.78 3.33
C GLU A 199 1.46 -12.72 4.42
N SER A 200 0.59 -11.71 4.43
CA SER A 200 0.55 -10.64 5.42
C SER A 200 -0.84 -10.00 5.49
N MET A 201 -1.11 -9.23 6.56
CA MET A 201 -2.34 -8.46 6.67
C MET A 201 -2.50 -7.41 5.55
N ILE A 202 -1.41 -6.87 5.01
CA ILE A 202 -1.43 -5.81 3.98
C ILE A 202 -1.76 -6.33 2.57
N VAL A 203 -1.85 -7.65 2.40
CA VAL A 203 -2.21 -8.36 1.17
C VAL A 203 -3.42 -9.28 1.38
N ASN A 204 -4.18 -9.06 2.46
CA ASN A 204 -5.46 -9.74 2.66
C ASN A 204 -6.52 -9.17 1.70
N THR A 205 -7.39 -10.03 1.19
CA THR A 205 -8.46 -9.62 0.28
C THR A 205 -9.48 -8.69 0.96
N VAL A 206 -10.02 -7.72 0.23
CA VAL A 206 -11.02 -6.78 0.73
C VAL A 206 -12.32 -6.89 -0.06
N CYS A 207 -13.42 -7.24 0.61
CA CYS A 207 -14.76 -7.19 0.05
C CYS A 207 -15.25 -5.74 -0.10
N VAL A 208 -15.71 -5.36 -1.29
CA VAL A 208 -16.24 -4.01 -1.56
C VAL A 208 -17.69 -4.00 -2.03
N PHE A 209 -18.24 -5.13 -2.47
CA PHE A 209 -19.65 -5.26 -2.83
C PHE A 209 -20.12 -6.72 -2.76
N SER A 210 -21.31 -6.99 -2.24
CA SER A 210 -21.84 -8.36 -2.10
C SER A 210 -23.29 -8.53 -2.56
N ASP A 211 -24.00 -7.43 -2.84
CA ASP A 211 -25.42 -7.50 -3.20
C ASP A 211 -25.61 -7.64 -4.72
N PHE A 212 -25.22 -8.76 -5.31
CA PHE A 212 -25.47 -9.00 -6.73
C PHE A 212 -26.91 -9.47 -7.04
N ARG A 213 -27.76 -9.67 -6.01
CA ARG A 213 -29.11 -10.22 -6.18
C ARG A 213 -30.08 -9.23 -6.81
N ALA A 214 -29.90 -7.94 -6.55
CA ALA A 214 -30.84 -6.88 -6.94
C ALA A 214 -30.34 -5.96 -8.06
N TYR A 215 -29.11 -6.12 -8.55
CA TYR A 215 -28.41 -5.06 -9.30
C TYR A 215 -27.88 -5.49 -10.68
N PRO A 216 -27.73 -4.53 -11.61
CA PRO A 216 -27.25 -4.79 -12.97
C PRO A 216 -25.81 -5.31 -13.00
N CYS A 217 -25.43 -5.90 -14.13
CA CYS A 217 -24.08 -6.36 -14.49
C CYS A 217 -23.02 -5.23 -14.55
N ARG A 218 -23.28 -4.04 -14.00
CA ARG A 218 -22.39 -2.88 -14.08
C ARG A 218 -22.27 -2.19 -12.72
N LEU A 219 -21.04 -2.05 -12.25
CA LEU A 219 -20.71 -1.38 -11.00
C LEU A 219 -19.76 -0.22 -11.30
N ARG A 220 -19.86 0.87 -10.53
CA ARG A 220 -18.85 1.91 -10.44
C ARG A 220 -18.09 1.71 -9.16
N LEU A 221 -16.81 1.41 -9.28
CA LEU A 221 -15.86 1.34 -8.19
C LEU A 221 -15.20 2.72 -8.06
N HIS A 222 -15.21 3.33 -6.87
CA HIS A 222 -14.65 4.64 -6.61
C HIS A 222 -13.78 4.62 -5.35
N TYR A 223 -12.54 5.10 -5.46
CA TYR A 223 -11.64 5.34 -4.35
C TYR A 223 -11.89 6.72 -3.75
N VAL A 224 -12.24 6.75 -2.47
CA VAL A 224 -12.45 7.96 -1.68
C VAL A 224 -11.16 8.28 -0.92
N GLU A 225 -10.59 9.46 -1.16
CA GLU A 225 -9.46 10.00 -0.39
C GLU A 225 -9.95 10.66 0.92
N GLY A 226 -9.06 10.82 1.89
CA GLY A 226 -9.33 11.53 3.14
C GLY A 226 -8.74 10.83 4.37
N PRO A 227 -9.22 11.15 5.58
CA PRO A 227 -8.73 10.58 6.83
C PRO A 227 -9.03 9.08 7.00
N ARG A 228 -10.01 8.57 6.24
CA ARG A 228 -10.41 7.16 6.20
C ARG A 228 -10.62 6.75 4.74
N PRO A 229 -9.52 6.62 3.98
CA PRO A 229 -9.63 6.31 2.57
C PRO A 229 -10.13 4.89 2.34
N GLY A 230 -10.65 4.63 1.16
CA GLY A 230 -11.08 3.29 0.77
C GLY A 230 -11.98 3.29 -0.45
N TRP A 231 -12.40 2.09 -0.82
CA TRP A 231 -13.20 1.87 -2.02
C TRP A 231 -14.69 1.78 -1.69
N THR A 232 -15.50 2.43 -2.52
CA THR A 232 -16.95 2.26 -2.56
C THR A 232 -17.34 1.66 -3.91
N ALA A 233 -18.37 0.84 -3.92
CA ALA A 233 -18.91 0.25 -5.14
C ALA A 233 -20.41 0.54 -5.21
N GLU A 234 -20.85 1.20 -6.28
CA GLU A 234 -22.24 1.53 -6.52
C GLU A 234 -22.74 0.92 -7.83
N PRO A 235 -23.96 0.38 -7.88
CA PRO A 235 -24.54 -0.11 -9.12
C PRO A 235 -24.86 1.02 -10.10
N ILE A 236 -24.45 0.88 -11.36
CA ILE A 236 -24.78 1.83 -12.40
C ILE A 236 -26.16 1.48 -12.93
N ARG A 237 -27.17 2.29 -12.59
CA ARG A 237 -28.51 2.16 -13.20
C ARG A 237 -28.39 2.52 -14.67
N SER A 238 -28.62 1.56 -15.56
CA SER A 238 -28.87 1.86 -16.96
C SER A 238 -30.15 2.68 -17.04
N GLY A 239 -30.07 3.92 -17.53
CA GLY A 239 -31.25 4.65 -17.97
C GLY A 239 -31.94 3.82 -19.04
N GLU A 240 -33.22 3.49 -18.80
CA GLU A 240 -34.15 2.78 -19.70
C GLU A 240 -33.72 1.41 -20.24
N GLY A 241 -34.40 0.35 -19.78
CA GLY A 241 -34.39 -0.94 -20.47
C GLY A 241 -34.44 -2.14 -19.53
N ASN A 242 -35.60 -2.80 -19.48
CA ASN A 242 -35.84 -4.08 -18.81
C ASN A 242 -34.70 -5.10 -19.04
N CYS A 243 -33.90 -5.39 -18.01
CA CYS A 243 -33.13 -6.64 -17.90
C CYS A 243 -33.96 -7.77 -17.25
N LEU A 244 -35.26 -7.57 -17.05
CA LEU A 244 -36.22 -8.62 -16.69
C LEU A 244 -36.70 -9.33 -17.96
N ARG A 245 -35.86 -10.16 -18.58
CA ARG A 245 -36.24 -11.31 -19.42
C ARG A 245 -34.99 -12.00 -19.97
N GLY A 246 -34.60 -13.05 -19.26
CA GLY A 246 -33.64 -14.05 -19.70
C GLY A 246 -33.77 -15.21 -18.73
N LYS A 247 -34.84 -16.00 -18.92
CA LYS A 247 -34.96 -17.34 -18.35
C LYS A 247 -33.93 -18.25 -19.04
#